data_AF-A0A4V2LTH7-F1
#
_entry.id   AF-A0A4V2LTH7-F1
#
_cell.length_a   1.000
_cell.length_b   1.000
_cell.length_c   1.000
_cell.angle_alpha   90.00
_cell.angle_beta   90.00
_cell.angle_gamma   90.00
#
_symmetry.space_group_name_H-M   'P 1'
#
loop_
_entity.id
_entity.type
_entity.pdbx_description
1 polymer ?
#
loop_
_entity_poly.entity_id
_entity_poly.type
_entity_poly.pdbx_seq_one_letter_code
_entity_poly.pdbx_strand_id
1 'polypeptide(L)'
;MVNDKQAALFLKPLQMQYPAAFKRNFVFYGMLKTKGLMDEIKEFIPWILAIMIFVSLSLSLGHYFEIHFPRFTTFQAHGFAVLCFMLLFMLYVPIVLKQMKHSSSSCYEQQQHAPIKIAALIMLQAINIAFVESTFLQIVLFFFAMGFGFVKFYKENLFRNSATHVGLYYLQELRRFNFWSYKQTIKLKFKLKFTGKNTAQYQQKIKQLQHFHTLHLKSMHMEQQLCQTHKHQDLENYLDSLM
;
A
#
# COMPACT_ATOMS: atom_id res chain seq x y z
N MET A 1 -3.16 3.29 26.96
CA MET A 1 -3.62 3.55 25.57
C MET A 1 -3.20 4.95 25.18
N VAL A 2 -2.65 5.12 23.97
CA VAL A 2 -2.30 6.45 23.44
C VAL A 2 -3.57 7.17 22.99
N ASN A 3 -3.73 8.43 23.39
CA ASN A 3 -4.84 9.29 22.96
C ASN A 3 -4.37 10.25 21.85
N ASP A 4 -5.31 10.75 21.03
CA ASP A 4 -5.09 11.71 19.94
C ASP A 4 -4.29 12.94 20.38
N LYS A 5 -4.46 13.40 21.64
CA LYS A 5 -3.68 14.50 22.21
C LYS A 5 -2.18 14.19 22.28
N GLN A 6 -1.81 12.96 22.64
CA GLN A 6 -0.41 12.54 22.70
C GLN A 6 0.18 12.42 21.29
N ALA A 7 -0.59 11.89 20.33
CA ALA A 7 -0.19 11.86 18.92
C ALA A 7 0.01 13.28 18.36
N ALA A 8 -0.87 14.23 18.70
CA ALA A 8 -0.75 15.63 18.29
C ALA A 8 0.51 16.30 18.88
N LEU A 9 0.77 16.09 20.17
CA LEU A 9 1.97 16.62 20.85
C LEU A 9 3.26 16.04 20.26
N PHE A 10 3.23 14.78 19.81
CA PHE A 10 4.36 14.16 19.13
C PHE A 10 4.56 14.67 17.69
N LEU A 11 3.47 14.87 16.94
CA LEU A 11 3.54 15.28 15.53
C LEU A 11 3.87 16.76 15.34
N LYS A 12 3.36 17.67 16.19
CA LYS A 12 3.61 19.12 16.07
C LYS A 12 5.11 19.50 15.96
N PRO A 13 6.01 19.05 16.84
CA PRO A 13 7.43 19.39 16.72
C PRO A 13 8.06 18.77 15.46
N LEU A 14 7.62 17.57 15.06
CA LEU A 14 8.11 16.92 13.84
C LEU A 14 7.69 17.66 12.57
N GLN A 15 6.46 18.19 12.53
CA GLN A 15 5.98 19.01 11.41
C GLN A 15 6.78 20.31 11.26
N MET A 16 7.13 20.94 12.38
CA MET A 16 7.97 22.15 12.39
C MET A 16 9.41 21.84 11.96
N GLN A 17 10.00 20.75 12.46
CA GLN A 17 11.39 20.40 12.17
C GLN A 17 11.59 19.76 10.78
N TYR A 18 10.59 19.02 10.28
CA TYR A 18 10.66 18.24 9.04
C TYR A 18 9.43 18.44 8.14
N PRO A 19 9.14 19.65 7.65
CA PRO A 19 7.94 19.94 6.84
C PRO A 19 7.89 19.11 5.54
N ALA A 20 9.06 18.75 5.00
CA ALA A 20 9.15 17.92 3.80
C ALA A 20 8.59 16.50 4.00
N ALA A 21 8.57 15.99 5.24
CA ALA A 21 8.03 14.67 5.56
C ALA A 21 6.51 14.60 5.41
N PHE A 22 5.81 15.73 5.53
CA PHE A 22 4.36 15.80 5.52
C PHE A 22 3.82 16.37 4.20
N LYS A 23 4.51 17.35 3.60
CA LYS A 23 4.07 18.00 2.35
C LYS A 23 4.45 17.26 1.07
N ARG A 24 5.59 16.56 1.07
CA ARG A 24 6.19 15.97 -0.15
C ARG A 24 6.32 14.45 -0.12
N ASN A 25 6.00 13.81 1.01
CA ASN A 25 6.06 12.35 1.11
C ASN A 25 4.67 11.73 1.01
N PHE A 26 4.41 11.10 -0.13
CA PHE A 26 3.17 10.39 -0.38
C PHE A 26 3.30 8.92 -0.03
N VAL A 27 2.19 8.38 0.50
CA VAL A 27 2.02 6.97 0.82
C VAL A 27 0.88 6.48 -0.08
N PHE A 28 1.11 5.42 -0.84
CA PHE A 28 0.17 4.92 -1.85
C PHE A 28 -0.85 3.90 -1.30
N TYR A 29 -1.13 3.96 0.01
CA TYR A 29 -2.07 3.06 0.66
C TYR A 29 -2.87 3.75 1.78
N GLY A 30 -3.97 3.10 2.18
CA GLY A 30 -4.79 3.50 3.34
C GLY A 30 -5.49 4.84 3.15
N MET A 31 -5.85 5.17 1.90
CA MET A 31 -6.51 6.43 1.55
C MET A 31 -7.93 6.46 2.09
N LEU A 32 -8.67 5.35 1.95
CA LEU A 32 -10.01 5.19 2.51
C LEU A 32 -9.93 4.39 3.81
N LYS A 33 -10.47 4.97 4.88
CA LYS A 33 -10.58 4.33 6.19
C LYS A 33 -12.05 4.06 6.47
N THR A 34 -12.39 2.79 6.66
CA THR A 34 -13.78 2.34 6.82
C THR A 34 -14.02 1.85 8.24
N LYS A 35 -15.18 2.19 8.79
CA LYS A 35 -15.61 1.71 10.12
C LYS A 35 -16.10 0.27 9.98
N GLY A 36 -15.60 -0.61 10.83
CA GLY A 36 -15.99 -2.03 10.79
C GLY A 36 -15.64 -2.76 9.49
N LEU A 37 -16.44 -3.77 9.14
CA LEU A 37 -16.24 -4.63 7.96
C LEU A 37 -17.06 -4.21 6.73
N MET A 38 -18.17 -3.49 6.92
CA MET A 38 -19.16 -3.15 5.88
C MET A 38 -19.67 -1.71 6.04
N ASP A 39 -18.81 -0.72 5.82
CA ASP A 39 -19.27 0.65 5.54
C ASP A 39 -19.62 0.70 4.04
N GLU A 40 -20.72 0.03 3.68
CA GLU A 40 -21.04 -0.53 2.35
C GLU A 40 -20.65 0.38 1.18
N ILE A 41 -21.05 1.65 1.23
CA ILE A 41 -20.80 2.60 0.13
C ILE A 41 -19.30 2.85 -0.06
N LYS A 42 -18.52 2.99 1.02
CA LYS A 42 -17.08 3.25 0.93
C LYS A 42 -16.29 2.05 0.45
N GLU A 43 -16.86 0.86 0.54
CA GLU A 43 -16.23 -0.38 0.07
C GLU A 43 -16.25 -0.47 -1.44
N PHE A 44 -17.32 0.01 -2.07
CA PHE A 44 -17.49 -0.01 -3.51
C PHE A 44 -16.67 1.06 -4.22
N ILE A 45 -16.33 2.19 -3.57
CA ILE A 45 -15.55 3.27 -4.18
C ILE A 45 -14.26 2.76 -4.86
N PRO A 46 -13.35 2.05 -4.16
CA PRO A 46 -12.11 1.58 -4.81
C PRO A 46 -12.36 0.50 -5.87
N TRP A 47 -13.44 -0.28 -5.77
CA TRP A 47 -13.84 -1.23 -6.83
C TRP A 47 -14.34 -0.52 -8.08
N ILE A 48 -15.21 0.47 -7.93
CA ILE A 48 -15.71 1.30 -9.04
C ILE A 48 -14.53 1.97 -9.73
N LEU A 49 -13.61 2.57 -8.96
CA LEU A 49 -12.40 3.19 -9.50
C LEU A 49 -11.52 2.18 -10.25
N ALA A 50 -11.33 0.99 -9.70
CA ALA A 50 -10.55 -0.06 -10.35
C ALA A 50 -11.18 -0.49 -11.68
N ILE A 51 -12.48 -0.74 -11.70
CA ILE A 51 -13.22 -1.15 -12.90
C ILE A 51 -13.12 -0.05 -13.97
N MET A 52 -13.44 1.20 -13.61
CA MET A 52 -13.40 2.32 -14.55
C MET A 52 -12.03 2.51 -15.20
N ILE A 53 -10.94 2.31 -14.44
CA ILE A 53 -9.58 2.46 -14.95
C ILE A 53 -9.15 1.21 -15.74
N PHE A 54 -9.11 0.07 -15.07
CA PHE A 54 -8.42 -1.11 -15.60
C PHE A 54 -9.23 -1.87 -16.63
N VAL A 55 -10.56 -1.92 -16.52
CA VAL A 55 -11.38 -2.58 -17.55
C VAL A 55 -11.33 -1.78 -18.84
N SER A 56 -11.57 -0.47 -18.77
CA SER A 56 -11.52 0.42 -19.95
C SER A 56 -10.16 0.37 -20.64
N LEU A 57 -9.06 0.45 -19.87
CA LEU A 57 -7.73 0.36 -20.43
C LEU A 57 -7.40 -1.04 -20.99
N SER A 58 -7.89 -2.11 -20.35
CA SER A 58 -7.69 -3.48 -20.85
C SER A 58 -8.43 -3.74 -22.16
N LEU A 59 -9.62 -3.18 -22.34
CA LEU A 59 -10.37 -3.25 -23.59
C LEU A 59 -9.65 -2.48 -24.69
N SER A 60 -9.24 -1.24 -24.41
CA SER A 60 -8.49 -0.41 -25.35
C SER A 60 -7.16 -1.07 -25.76
N LEU A 61 -6.42 -1.62 -24.82
CA LEU A 61 -5.17 -2.33 -25.09
C LEU A 61 -5.39 -3.66 -25.83
N GLY A 62 -6.49 -4.36 -25.55
CA GLY A 62 -6.87 -5.58 -26.27
C GLY A 62 -7.14 -5.30 -27.75
N HIS A 63 -7.91 -4.26 -28.07
CA HIS A 63 -8.14 -3.84 -29.45
C HIS A 63 -6.86 -3.40 -30.14
N TYR A 64 -5.97 -2.70 -29.41
CA TYR A 64 -4.66 -2.35 -29.94
C TYR A 64 -3.85 -3.60 -30.32
N PHE A 65 -3.85 -4.64 -29.48
CA PHE A 65 -3.18 -5.90 -29.81
C PHE A 65 -3.83 -6.65 -30.97
N GLU A 66 -5.16 -6.67 -31.05
CA GLU A 66 -5.89 -7.29 -32.15
C GLU A 66 -5.52 -6.68 -33.51
N ILE A 67 -5.40 -5.35 -33.58
CA ILE A 67 -5.03 -4.63 -34.81
C ILE A 67 -3.57 -4.86 -35.19
N HIS A 68 -2.64 -4.79 -34.22
CA HIS A 68 -1.21 -4.79 -34.50
C HIS A 68 -0.56 -6.19 -34.52
N PHE A 69 -1.21 -7.19 -33.94
CA PHE A 69 -0.72 -8.58 -33.90
C PHE A 69 -1.74 -9.53 -34.54
N PRO A 70 -1.83 -9.57 -35.88
CA PRO A 70 -2.85 -10.34 -36.61
C PRO A 70 -2.74 -11.86 -36.43
N ARG A 71 -1.69 -12.34 -35.76
CA ARG A 71 -1.53 -13.76 -35.40
C ARG A 71 -2.33 -14.16 -34.16
N PHE A 72 -2.72 -13.20 -33.32
CA PHE A 72 -3.48 -13.48 -32.12
C PHE A 72 -4.97 -13.55 -32.45
N THR A 73 -5.67 -14.50 -31.84
CA THR A 73 -7.14 -14.48 -31.82
C THR A 73 -7.62 -13.30 -31.00
N THR A 74 -8.86 -12.84 -31.21
CA THR A 74 -9.49 -11.78 -30.39
C THR A 74 -9.41 -12.11 -28.90
N PHE A 75 -9.64 -13.38 -28.54
CA PHE A 75 -9.51 -13.85 -27.16
C PHE A 75 -8.08 -13.66 -26.63
N GLN A 76 -7.08 -14.12 -27.37
CA GLN A 76 -5.67 -14.00 -26.97
C GLN A 76 -5.24 -12.54 -26.85
N ALA A 77 -5.65 -11.67 -27.77
CA ALA A 77 -5.36 -10.23 -27.72
C ALA A 77 -5.87 -9.58 -26.43
N HIS A 78 -7.13 -9.79 -26.08
CA HIS A 78 -7.69 -9.29 -24.81
C HIS A 78 -7.07 -9.97 -23.59
N GLY A 79 -6.75 -11.26 -23.68
CA GLY A 79 -6.07 -12.02 -22.63
C GLY A 79 -4.67 -11.47 -22.34
N PHE A 80 -3.90 -11.13 -23.37
CA PHE A 80 -2.59 -10.49 -23.23
C PHE A 80 -2.71 -9.09 -22.64
N ALA A 81 -3.74 -8.31 -23.00
CA ALA A 81 -3.98 -7.01 -22.39
C ALA A 81 -4.21 -7.12 -20.87
N VAL A 82 -5.07 -8.07 -20.46
CA VAL A 82 -5.28 -8.39 -19.04
C VAL A 82 -3.96 -8.82 -18.37
N LEU A 83 -3.19 -9.69 -19.02
CA LEU A 83 -1.90 -10.17 -18.50
C LEU A 83 -0.89 -9.03 -18.30
N CYS A 84 -0.85 -8.04 -19.21
CA CYS A 84 -0.02 -6.84 -19.06
C CYS A 84 -0.36 -6.06 -17.79
N PHE A 85 -1.63 -5.88 -17.47
CA PHE A 85 -2.04 -5.22 -16.21
C PHE A 85 -1.68 -6.06 -14.98
N MET A 86 -1.85 -7.38 -15.04
CA MET A 86 -1.43 -8.25 -13.94
C MET A 86 0.09 -8.17 -13.68
N LEU A 87 0.91 -8.13 -14.74
CA LEU A 87 2.36 -7.92 -14.65
C LEU A 87 2.70 -6.52 -14.10
N LEU A 88 1.94 -5.49 -14.48
CA LEU A 88 2.08 -4.14 -13.91
C LEU A 88 1.78 -4.15 -12.40
N PHE A 89 0.74 -4.86 -11.96
CA PHE A 89 0.48 -5.05 -10.53
C PHE A 89 1.63 -5.79 -9.84
N MET A 90 2.22 -6.81 -10.46
CA MET A 90 3.37 -7.52 -9.92
C MET A 90 4.58 -6.59 -9.67
N LEU A 91 4.75 -5.52 -10.47
CA LEU A 91 5.78 -4.51 -10.25
C LEU A 91 5.37 -3.45 -9.20
N TYR A 92 4.12 -3.02 -9.22
CA TYR A 92 3.61 -1.97 -8.34
C TYR A 92 3.46 -2.43 -6.88
N VAL A 93 2.91 -3.62 -6.66
CA VAL A 93 2.59 -4.12 -5.31
C VAL A 93 3.81 -4.20 -4.38
N PRO A 94 4.97 -4.74 -4.79
CA PRO A 94 6.17 -4.76 -3.96
C PRO A 94 6.62 -3.35 -3.53
N ILE A 95 6.42 -2.33 -4.38
CA ILE A 95 6.75 -0.94 -4.06
C ILE A 95 5.86 -0.46 -2.92
N VAL A 96 4.55 -0.68 -3.00
CA VAL A 96 3.59 -0.30 -1.95
C VAL A 96 3.83 -1.07 -0.65
N LEU A 97 4.08 -2.39 -0.74
CA LEU A 97 4.40 -3.21 0.43
C LEU A 97 5.67 -2.76 1.14
N LYS A 98 6.68 -2.30 0.40
CA LYS A 98 7.87 -1.70 1.00
C LYS A 98 7.54 -0.41 1.74
N GLN A 99 6.58 0.39 1.27
CA GLN A 99 6.10 1.55 2.04
C GLN A 99 5.43 1.08 3.32
N MET A 100 4.47 0.15 3.23
CA MET A 100 3.74 -0.38 4.38
C MET A 100 4.68 -0.96 5.44
N LYS A 101 5.62 -1.82 5.05
CA LYS A 101 6.61 -2.43 5.95
C LYS A 101 7.35 -1.41 6.82
N HIS A 102 7.56 -0.19 6.30
CA HIS A 102 8.28 0.87 6.98
C HIS A 102 7.39 2.07 7.35
N SER A 103 6.08 1.86 7.44
CA SER A 103 5.16 2.91 7.89
C SER A 103 3.98 2.43 8.72
N SER A 104 3.47 1.21 8.51
CA SER A 104 2.38 0.59 9.26
C SER A 104 2.54 -0.92 9.27
N SER A 105 2.82 -1.49 10.44
CA SER A 105 2.95 -2.94 10.61
C SER A 105 1.63 -3.67 10.35
N SER A 106 0.51 -3.14 10.85
CA SER A 106 -0.80 -3.79 10.69
C SER A 106 -1.24 -3.85 9.22
N CYS A 107 -0.98 -2.80 8.43
CA CYS A 107 -1.28 -2.83 6.99
C CYS A 107 -0.37 -3.83 6.25
N TYR A 108 0.90 -3.93 6.64
CA TYR A 108 1.84 -4.85 6.02
C TYR A 108 1.45 -6.31 6.27
N GLU A 109 1.13 -6.67 7.52
CA GLU A 109 0.72 -8.03 7.89
C GLU A 109 -0.52 -8.49 7.11
N GLN A 110 -1.49 -7.59 6.90
CA GLN A 110 -2.70 -7.88 6.14
C GLN A 110 -2.46 -8.13 4.63
N GLN A 111 -1.39 -7.56 4.05
CA GLN A 111 -1.19 -7.55 2.59
C GLN A 111 0.12 -8.20 2.11
N GLN A 112 0.99 -8.67 3.01
CA GLN A 112 2.33 -9.18 2.67
C GLN A 112 2.34 -10.32 1.64
N HIS A 113 1.25 -11.10 1.55
CA HIS A 113 1.12 -12.21 0.60
C HIS A 113 0.51 -11.82 -0.76
N ALA A 114 0.18 -10.54 -0.99
CA ALA A 114 -0.37 -10.07 -2.25
C ALA A 114 0.48 -10.41 -3.50
N PRO A 115 1.84 -10.32 -3.49
CA PRO A 115 2.66 -10.69 -4.64
C PRO A 115 2.50 -12.16 -5.04
N ILE A 116 2.42 -13.06 -4.06
CA ILE A 116 2.24 -14.50 -4.29
C ILE A 116 0.87 -14.76 -4.92
N LYS A 117 -0.18 -14.10 -4.40
CA LYS A 117 -1.53 -14.19 -4.96
C LYS A 117 -1.59 -13.69 -6.41
N ILE A 118 -0.93 -12.58 -6.71
CA ILE A 118 -0.86 -12.03 -8.07
C ILE A 118 -0.07 -12.97 -9.00
N ALA A 119 1.06 -13.50 -8.55
CA ALA A 119 1.84 -14.46 -9.34
C ALA A 119 1.03 -15.72 -9.70
N ALA A 120 0.25 -16.25 -8.74
CA ALA A 120 -0.64 -17.38 -9.01
C ALA A 120 -1.70 -17.02 -10.07
N LEU A 121 -2.30 -15.83 -9.99
CA LEU A 121 -3.28 -15.36 -10.98
C LEU A 121 -2.66 -15.17 -12.37
N ILE A 122 -1.43 -14.66 -12.45
CA ILE A 122 -0.69 -14.53 -13.71
C ILE A 122 -0.47 -15.89 -14.36
N MET A 123 -0.04 -16.89 -13.59
CA MET A 123 0.15 -18.26 -14.09
C MET A 123 -1.17 -18.85 -14.59
N LEU A 124 -2.26 -18.69 -13.83
CA LEU A 124 -3.59 -19.14 -14.26
C LEU A 124 -4.07 -18.41 -15.52
N GLN A 125 -3.81 -17.11 -15.65
CA GLN A 125 -4.17 -16.34 -16.84
C GLN A 125 -3.35 -16.78 -18.05
N ALA A 126 -2.07 -17.08 -17.89
CA ALA A 126 -1.24 -17.62 -18.96
C ALA A 126 -1.74 -18.99 -19.44
N ILE A 127 -2.15 -19.87 -18.50
CA ILE A 127 -2.78 -21.16 -18.83
C ILE A 127 -4.13 -20.93 -19.56
N ASN A 128 -4.93 -19.96 -19.10
CA ASN A 128 -6.19 -19.64 -19.74
C ASN A 128 -5.98 -19.16 -21.19
N ILE A 129 -4.96 -18.33 -21.43
CA ILE A 129 -4.59 -17.86 -22.77
C ILE A 129 -4.10 -19.00 -23.67
N ALA A 130 -3.28 -19.90 -23.14
CA ALA A 130 -2.62 -20.92 -23.94
C ALA A 130 -3.49 -22.16 -24.23
N PHE A 131 -4.43 -22.50 -23.35
CA PHE A 131 -5.11 -23.80 -23.42
C PHE A 131 -6.63 -23.78 -23.23
N VAL A 132 -7.15 -22.95 -22.31
CA VAL A 132 -8.57 -23.04 -21.90
C VAL A 132 -9.47 -22.12 -22.74
N GLU A 133 -8.95 -20.95 -23.11
CA GLU A 133 -9.64 -19.91 -23.86
C GLU A 133 -11.00 -19.48 -23.28
N SER A 134 -11.12 -19.40 -21.95
CA SER A 134 -12.36 -19.03 -21.28
C SER A 134 -12.43 -17.54 -20.92
N THR A 135 -13.37 -16.83 -21.55
CA THR A 135 -13.69 -15.42 -21.23
C THR A 135 -14.17 -15.26 -19.79
N PHE A 136 -14.99 -16.19 -19.29
CA PHE A 136 -15.45 -16.15 -17.90
C PHE A 136 -14.28 -16.26 -16.93
N LEU A 137 -13.37 -17.22 -17.14
CA LEU A 137 -12.18 -17.37 -16.31
C LEU A 137 -11.30 -16.12 -16.35
N GLN A 138 -11.12 -15.50 -17.53
CA GLN A 138 -10.37 -14.25 -17.67
C GLN A 138 -10.98 -13.11 -16.83
N ILE A 139 -12.30 -12.94 -16.87
CA ILE A 139 -13.00 -11.92 -16.08
C ILE A 139 -12.77 -12.16 -14.58
N VAL A 140 -12.95 -13.40 -14.12
CA VAL A 140 -12.76 -13.77 -12.71
C VAL A 140 -11.32 -13.54 -12.25
N LEU A 141 -10.33 -13.98 -13.05
CA LEU A 141 -8.92 -13.77 -12.74
C LEU A 141 -8.56 -12.28 -12.69
N PHE A 142 -9.07 -11.48 -13.63
CA PHE A 142 -8.81 -10.05 -13.66
C PHE A 142 -9.45 -9.33 -12.48
N PHE A 143 -10.67 -9.72 -12.09
CA PHE A 143 -11.33 -9.21 -10.88
C PHE A 143 -10.47 -9.43 -9.64
N PHE A 144 -9.97 -10.65 -9.42
CA PHE A 144 -9.08 -10.92 -8.28
C PHE A 144 -7.75 -10.18 -8.37
N ALA A 145 -7.19 -10.04 -9.58
CA ALA A 145 -5.95 -9.30 -9.79
C ALA A 145 -6.11 -7.81 -9.41
N MET A 146 -7.21 -7.16 -9.81
CA MET A 146 -7.54 -5.80 -9.37
C MET A 146 -7.74 -5.73 -7.85
N GLY A 147 -8.42 -6.73 -7.28
CA GLY A 147 -8.64 -6.85 -5.83
C GLY A 147 -7.32 -6.84 -5.04
N PHE A 148 -6.40 -7.74 -5.38
CA PHE A 148 -5.11 -7.86 -4.70
C PHE A 148 -4.06 -6.84 -5.15
N GLY A 149 -4.17 -6.30 -6.37
CA GLY A 149 -3.20 -5.40 -6.98
C GLY A 149 -3.48 -3.91 -6.74
N PHE A 150 -4.73 -3.55 -6.45
CA PHE A 150 -5.15 -2.15 -6.33
C PHE A 150 -6.12 -1.91 -5.16
N VAL A 151 -7.28 -2.58 -5.16
CA VAL A 151 -8.41 -2.25 -4.27
C VAL A 151 -8.00 -2.37 -2.80
N LYS A 152 -7.34 -3.47 -2.41
CA LYS A 152 -6.92 -3.71 -1.02
C LYS A 152 -5.86 -2.73 -0.51
N PHE A 153 -5.11 -2.06 -1.39
CA PHE A 153 -4.17 -1.02 -0.96
C PHE A 153 -4.86 0.32 -0.73
N TYR A 154 -5.92 0.58 -1.47
CA TYR A 154 -6.65 1.85 -1.38
C TYR A 154 -7.49 1.95 -0.09
N LYS A 155 -7.93 0.81 0.44
CA LYS A 155 -8.85 0.69 1.59
C LYS A 155 -8.15 0.13 2.83
N GLU A 156 -8.51 0.64 4.00
CA GLU A 156 -8.23 0.05 5.31
C GLU A 156 -9.53 -0.08 6.13
N ASN A 157 -9.72 -1.25 6.75
CA ASN A 157 -10.98 -1.63 7.42
C ASN A 157 -10.78 -1.76 8.93
N LEU A 158 -11.87 -2.11 9.64
CA LEU A 158 -11.88 -2.46 11.06
C LEU A 158 -11.54 -1.28 11.98
N PHE A 159 -11.78 -0.04 11.55
CA PHE A 159 -11.72 1.08 12.49
C PHE A 159 -12.92 1.04 13.43
N ARG A 160 -12.68 1.29 14.72
CA ARG A 160 -13.70 1.33 15.77
C ARG A 160 -14.66 2.49 15.51
N ASN A 161 -15.90 2.38 15.98
CA ASN A 161 -16.86 3.48 15.89
C ASN A 161 -16.42 4.72 16.67
N SER A 162 -15.65 4.52 17.75
CA SER A 162 -15.04 5.56 18.56
C SER A 162 -13.85 6.27 17.89
N ALA A 163 -13.37 5.79 16.73
CA ALA A 163 -12.25 6.41 16.04
C ALA A 163 -12.66 7.78 15.47
N THR A 164 -11.98 8.82 15.93
CA THR A 164 -12.23 10.20 15.49
C THR A 164 -11.56 10.47 14.16
N HIS A 165 -12.14 11.35 13.33
CA HIS A 165 -11.50 11.80 12.09
C HIS A 165 -10.10 12.41 12.34
N VAL A 166 -9.91 13.05 13.49
CA VAL A 166 -8.64 13.64 13.92
C VAL A 166 -7.60 12.55 14.22
N GLY A 167 -7.98 11.49 14.94
CA GLY A 167 -7.11 10.34 15.19
C GLY A 167 -6.69 9.62 13.91
N LEU A 168 -7.63 9.44 12.98
CA LEU A 168 -7.35 8.85 11.66
C LEU A 168 -6.43 9.72 10.80
N TYR A 169 -6.55 11.04 10.91
CA TYR A 169 -5.62 11.99 10.30
C TYR A 169 -4.21 11.86 10.88
N TYR A 170 -4.07 11.87 12.21
CA TYR A 170 -2.76 11.69 12.87
C TYR A 170 -2.11 10.36 12.52
N LEU A 171 -2.89 9.29 12.41
CA LEU A 171 -2.39 8.00 11.96
C LEU A 171 -1.79 8.07 10.55
N GLN A 172 -2.45 8.78 9.62
CA GLN A 172 -1.92 8.96 8.27
C GLN A 172 -0.64 9.81 8.24
N GLU A 173 -0.59 10.87 9.04
CA GLU A 173 0.60 11.73 9.14
C GLU A 173 1.78 11.00 9.78
N LEU A 174 1.54 10.15 10.79
CA LEU A 174 2.57 9.26 11.34
C LEU A 174 3.11 8.31 10.29
N ARG A 175 2.26 7.68 9.47
CA ARG A 175 2.69 6.77 8.39
C ARG A 175 3.53 7.49 7.34
N ARG A 176 3.13 8.71 6.94
CA ARG A 176 3.94 9.57 6.05
C ARG A 176 5.30 9.88 6.66
N PHE A 177 5.33 10.25 7.94
CA PHE A 177 6.58 10.52 8.64
C PHE A 177 7.48 9.28 8.78
N ASN A 178 6.90 8.12 9.11
CA ASN A 178 7.60 6.84 9.24
C ASN A 178 8.30 6.46 7.93
N PHE A 179 7.57 6.55 6.81
CA PHE A 179 8.16 6.25 5.50
C PHE A 179 9.26 7.25 5.12
N TRP A 180 9.07 8.53 5.44
CA TRP A 180 10.07 9.56 5.17
C TRP A 180 11.35 9.37 5.99
N SER A 181 11.23 9.10 7.29
CA SER A 181 12.39 8.86 8.18
C SER A 181 13.17 7.61 7.77
N TYR A 182 12.47 6.57 7.31
CA TYR A 182 13.09 5.40 6.68
C TYR A 182 13.87 5.77 5.40
N LYS A 183 13.30 6.59 4.50
CA LYS A 183 14.01 7.07 3.30
C LYS A 183 15.29 7.85 3.66
N GLN A 184 15.24 8.71 4.68
CA GLN A 184 16.45 9.43 5.14
C GLN A 184 17.52 8.47 5.65
N THR A 185 17.11 7.44 6.40
CA THR A 185 18.02 6.39 6.88
C THR A 185 18.70 5.65 5.73
N ILE A 186 17.96 5.24 4.69
CA ILE A 186 18.55 4.62 3.48
C ILE A 186 19.50 5.58 2.78
N LYS A 187 19.08 6.83 2.57
CA LYS A 187 19.89 7.86 1.88
C LYS A 187 21.22 8.07 2.59
N LEU A 188 21.21 8.11 3.93
CA LEU A 188 22.44 8.23 4.73
C LEU A 188 23.28 6.96 4.68
N LYS A 189 22.68 5.76 4.79
CA LYS A 189 23.40 4.49 4.60
C LYS A 189 24.11 4.42 3.25
N PHE A 190 23.43 4.85 2.18
CA PHE A 190 24.01 4.90 0.85
C PHE A 190 25.17 5.90 0.79
N LYS A 191 24.99 7.12 1.28
CA LYS A 191 26.07 8.14 1.34
C LYS A 191 27.29 7.67 2.14
N LEU A 192 27.08 6.93 3.23
CA LEU A 192 28.17 6.39 4.06
C LEU A 192 29.02 5.37 3.31
N LYS A 193 28.45 4.61 2.35
CA LYS A 193 29.24 3.68 1.52
C LYS A 193 30.29 4.39 0.66
N PHE A 194 30.05 5.66 0.29
CA PHE A 194 30.93 6.46 -0.55
C PHE A 194 31.75 7.51 0.23
N THR A 195 31.66 7.53 1.57
CA THR A 195 32.39 8.51 2.39
C THR A 195 33.56 7.81 3.09
N GLY A 196 34.76 8.39 3.02
CA GLY A 196 35.95 7.84 3.69
C GLY A 196 35.79 7.77 5.21
N LYS A 197 36.07 6.62 5.82
CA LYS A 197 35.80 6.31 7.24
C LYS A 197 36.54 7.22 8.23
N ASN A 198 37.69 7.75 7.85
CA ASN A 198 38.54 8.57 8.72
C ASN A 198 38.23 10.08 8.65
N THR A 199 37.15 10.47 7.98
CA THR A 199 36.78 11.88 7.82
C THR A 199 35.81 12.34 8.90
N ALA A 200 35.91 13.61 9.32
CA ALA A 200 34.93 14.23 10.23
C ALA A 200 33.50 14.16 9.66
N GLN A 201 33.36 14.23 8.33
CA GLN A 201 32.09 14.07 7.61
C GLN A 201 31.47 12.68 7.80
N TYR A 202 32.29 11.62 7.88
CA TYR A 202 31.81 10.26 8.14
C TYR A 202 31.21 10.14 9.54
N GLN A 203 31.92 10.67 10.56
CA GLN A 203 31.43 10.70 11.95
C GLN A 203 30.12 11.48 12.08
N GLN A 204 30.02 12.63 11.42
CA GLN A 204 28.78 13.42 11.40
C GLN A 204 27.62 12.66 10.75
N LYS A 205 27.85 11.97 9.63
CA LYS A 205 26.83 11.17 8.93
C LYS A 205 26.38 9.96 9.76
N ILE A 206 27.26 9.33 10.54
CA ILE A 206 26.89 8.26 11.48
C ILE A 206 25.95 8.81 12.57
N LYS A 207 26.28 9.94 13.19
CA LYS A 207 25.41 10.57 14.19
C LYS A 207 24.03 10.91 13.62
N GLN A 208 23.99 11.45 12.40
CA GLN A 208 22.72 11.71 11.70
C GLN A 208 21.94 10.42 11.41
N LEU A 209 22.60 9.34 11.01
CA LEU A 209 21.96 8.05 10.78
C LEU A 209 21.33 7.51 12.06
N GLN A 210 22.06 7.55 13.18
CA GLN A 210 21.55 7.12 14.48
C GLN A 210 20.35 7.94 14.93
N HIS A 211 20.40 9.27 14.71
CA HIS A 211 19.28 10.17 14.98
C HIS A 211 18.03 9.77 14.20
N PHE A 212 18.11 9.65 12.87
CA PHE A 212 16.95 9.28 12.04
C PHE A 212 16.45 7.87 12.29
N HIS A 213 17.34 6.92 12.59
CA HIS A 213 16.96 5.56 12.94
C HIS A 213 16.17 5.53 14.26
N THR A 214 16.66 6.23 15.29
CA THR A 214 15.97 6.33 16.58
C THR A 214 14.61 7.02 16.42
N LEU A 215 14.57 8.07 15.60
CA LEU A 215 13.34 8.81 15.30
C LEU A 215 12.30 7.92 14.61
N HIS A 216 12.74 7.12 13.63
CA HIS A 216 11.89 6.16 12.91
C HIS A 216 11.31 5.09 13.84
N LEU A 217 12.12 4.52 14.74
CA LEU A 217 11.64 3.53 15.70
C LEU A 217 10.60 4.11 16.66
N LYS A 218 10.85 5.31 17.20
CA LYS A 218 9.91 6.01 18.08
C LYS A 218 8.59 6.30 17.36
N SER A 219 8.64 6.77 16.12
CA SER A 219 7.43 7.11 15.37
C SER A 219 6.66 5.87 14.89
N MET A 220 7.34 4.76 14.55
CA MET A 220 6.68 3.47 14.29
C MET A 220 5.98 2.93 15.53
N HIS A 221 6.60 3.02 16.71
CA HIS A 221 5.97 2.58 17.95
C HIS A 221 4.71 3.41 18.28
N MET A 222 4.77 4.73 18.09
CA MET A 222 3.62 5.62 18.27
C MET A 222 2.49 5.29 17.28
N GLU A 223 2.82 5.01 16.01
CA GLU A 223 1.84 4.59 14.99
C GLU A 223 1.14 3.29 15.39
N GLN A 224 1.90 2.30 15.85
CA GLN A 224 1.36 1.01 16.28
C GLN A 224 0.41 1.17 17.47
N GLN A 225 0.79 1.94 18.48
CA GLN A 225 -0.05 2.20 19.65
C GLN A 225 -1.33 2.95 19.27
N LEU A 226 -1.23 3.96 18.40
CA LEU A 226 -2.40 4.71 17.93
C LEU A 226 -3.32 3.84 17.05
N CYS A 227 -2.75 2.99 16.21
CA CYS A 227 -3.50 2.03 15.39
C CYS A 227 -4.29 1.06 16.27
N GLN A 228 -3.68 0.50 17.32
CA GLN A 228 -4.35 -0.39 18.26
C GLN A 228 -5.48 0.29 19.06
N THR A 229 -5.35 1.59 19.36
CA THR A 229 -6.44 2.37 19.99
C THR A 229 -7.64 2.51 19.06
N HIS A 230 -7.41 2.76 17.77
CA HIS A 230 -8.46 3.14 16.82
C HIS A 230 -8.98 1.99 15.94
N LYS A 231 -8.28 0.86 15.89
CA LYS A 231 -8.62 -0.30 15.05
C LYS A 231 -8.93 -1.51 15.94
N HIS A 232 -9.86 -2.36 15.50
CA HIS A 232 -10.01 -3.70 16.08
C HIS A 232 -8.79 -4.52 15.67
N GLN A 233 -8.23 -5.29 16.60
CA GLN A 233 -7.05 -6.10 16.33
C GLN A 233 -7.38 -7.21 15.32
N ASP A 234 -8.57 -7.80 15.45
CA ASP A 234 -9.03 -8.92 14.63
C ASP A 234 -10.52 -8.81 14.33
N LEU A 235 -10.98 -9.67 13.39
CA LEU A 235 -12.38 -9.78 13.01
C LEU A 235 -13.25 -10.25 14.19
N GLU A 236 -12.73 -11.15 15.01
CA GLU A 236 -13.41 -11.69 16.20
C GLU A 236 -13.71 -10.58 17.21
N ASN A 237 -12.69 -9.78 17.57
CA ASN A 237 -12.84 -8.58 18.39
C ASN A 237 -13.80 -7.51 17.81
N TYR A 238 -14.07 -7.55 16.51
CA TYR A 238 -15.08 -6.70 15.89
C TYR A 238 -16.48 -7.31 15.99
N LEU A 239 -16.62 -8.61 15.71
CA LEU A 239 -17.88 -9.34 15.85
C LEU A 239 -18.38 -9.33 17.31
N ASP A 240 -17.47 -9.50 18.28
CA ASP A 240 -17.76 -9.40 19.71
C ASP A 240 -18.21 -8.01 20.13
N SER A 241 -17.83 -6.96 19.39
CA SER A 241 -18.26 -5.58 19.67
C SER A 241 -19.62 -5.23 19.04
N LEU A 242 -20.15 -6.10 18.18
CA LEU A 242 -21.47 -5.97 17.56
C LEU A 242 -22.54 -6.79 18.30
N MET A 243 -22.13 -7.83 19.03
CA MET A 243 -22.98 -8.62 19.94
C MET A 243 -23.19 -7.89 21.26
#